data_AF-A0A537GR99-F1
#
_entry.id   AF-A0A537GR99-F1
#
_cell.length_a   1.000
_cell.length_b   1.000
_cell.length_c   1.000
_cell.angle_alpha   90.00
_cell.angle_beta   90.00
_cell.angle_gamma   90.00
#
_symmetry.space_group_name_H-M   'P 1'
#
loop_
_entity.id
_entity.type
_entity.pdbx_description
1 polymer ?
#
loop_
_entity_poly.entity_id
_entity_poly.type
_entity_poly.pdbx_seq_one_letter_code
_entity_poly.pdbx_strand_id
1 'polypeptide(L)'
;MSANQLFQSMLSSEIKGDLLVLFHKNPGLIDSLDGVARRIGRVGTAIQADVQDMVNVHILGTRQIGGREILFLDRSGDKAAQETIMNYLKNVRGSTE
;
A
#
# COMPACT_ATOMS: atom_id res chain seq x y z
N MET A 1 -11.65 -7.47 7.66
CA MET A 1 -11.90 -6.13 7.08
C MET A 1 -12.72 -6.32 5.79
N SER A 2 -13.77 -5.54 5.55
CA SER A 2 -14.55 -5.67 4.30
C SER A 2 -13.80 -5.04 3.11
N ALA A 3 -14.18 -5.42 1.88
CA ALA A 3 -13.56 -4.85 0.67
C ALA A 3 -13.73 -3.33 0.56
N ASN A 4 -14.89 -2.80 0.95
CA ASN A 4 -15.13 -1.36 0.97
C ASN A 4 -14.24 -0.67 2.03
N GLN A 5 -14.13 -1.26 3.22
CA GLN A 5 -13.23 -0.74 4.26
C GLN A 5 -11.78 -0.75 3.79
N LEU A 6 -11.33 -1.83 3.11
CA LEU A 6 -9.98 -1.96 2.58
C LEU A 6 -9.69 -0.86 1.55
N PHE A 7 -10.60 -0.66 0.61
CA PHE A 7 -10.49 0.39 -0.40
C PHE A 7 -10.42 1.79 0.24
N GLN A 8 -11.33 2.10 1.17
CA GLN A 8 -11.35 3.37 1.89
C GLN A 8 -10.07 3.58 2.70
N SER A 9 -9.54 2.55 3.35
CA SER A 9 -8.30 2.62 4.11
C SER A 9 -7.10 2.93 3.22
N MET A 10 -7.00 2.30 2.06
CA MET A 10 -5.90 2.52 1.12
C MET A 10 -5.89 3.90 0.47
N LEU A 11 -7.04 4.57 0.38
CA LEU A 11 -7.17 5.90 -0.22
C LEU A 11 -7.51 6.99 0.81
N SER A 12 -7.36 6.68 2.11
CA SER A 12 -7.73 7.57 3.21
C SER A 12 -6.82 8.80 3.36
N SER A 13 -5.66 8.83 2.71
CA SER A 13 -4.73 9.95 2.73
C SER A 13 -4.02 10.13 1.39
N GLU A 14 -3.56 11.35 1.12
CA GLU A 14 -2.74 11.69 -0.05
C GLU A 14 -1.44 10.85 -0.07
N ILE A 15 -0.79 10.69 1.08
CA ILE A 15 0.46 9.92 1.22
C ILE A 15 0.25 8.46 0.82
N LYS A 16 -0.85 7.84 1.23
CA LYS A 16 -1.18 6.47 0.82
C LYS A 16 -1.38 6.39 -0.70
N GLY A 17 -2.06 7.37 -1.30
CA GLY A 17 -2.16 7.47 -2.76
C GLY A 17 -0.79 7.51 -3.44
N ASP A 18 0.11 8.36 -2.96
CA ASP A 18 1.48 8.49 -3.48
C ASP A 18 2.30 7.20 -3.32
N LEU A 19 2.17 6.52 -2.17
CA LEU A 19 2.82 5.23 -1.90
C LEU A 19 2.35 4.15 -2.87
N LEU A 20 1.04 4.03 -3.10
CA LEU A 20 0.48 3.08 -4.08
C LEU A 20 1.05 3.34 -5.47
N VAL A 21 1.01 4.60 -5.93
CA VAL A 21 1.56 4.98 -7.24
C VAL A 21 3.05 4.64 -7.33
N LEU A 22 3.83 4.95 -6.30
CA LEU A 22 5.27 4.69 -6.27
C LEU A 22 5.56 3.20 -6.42
N PHE A 23 4.97 2.35 -5.59
CA PHE A 23 5.28 0.92 -5.57
C PHE A 23 4.66 0.16 -6.75
N HIS A 24 3.50 0.58 -7.27
CA HIS A 24 2.90 -0.03 -8.47
C HIS A 24 3.66 0.33 -9.74
N LYS A 25 4.20 1.55 -9.85
CA LYS A 25 5.09 1.92 -10.96
C LYS A 25 6.48 1.29 -10.84
N ASN A 26 6.89 0.91 -9.62
CA ASN A 26 8.22 0.37 -9.33
C ASN A 26 8.11 -0.90 -8.46
N PRO A 27 7.56 -2.02 -8.98
CA PRO A 27 7.26 -3.21 -8.16
C PRO A 27 8.51 -3.98 -7.69
N GLY A 28 9.70 -3.56 -8.10
CA GLY A 28 11.00 -4.04 -7.60
C GLY A 28 11.67 -3.06 -6.64
N LEU A 29 11.01 -1.96 -6.27
CA LEU A 29 11.55 -0.98 -5.33
C LEU A 29 11.72 -1.62 -3.96
N ILE A 30 12.92 -1.50 -3.44
CA ILE A 30 13.30 -1.90 -2.10
C ILE A 30 14.11 -0.75 -1.53
N ASP A 31 13.61 -0.10 -0.48
CA ASP A 31 14.24 1.11 0.06
C ASP A 31 13.92 1.31 1.54
N SER A 32 14.65 2.17 2.21
CA SER A 32 14.37 2.62 3.58
C SER A 32 13.15 3.56 3.64
N LEU A 33 12.59 3.77 4.84
CA LEU A 33 11.52 4.75 5.06
C LEU A 33 11.89 6.15 4.52
N ASP A 34 13.10 6.63 4.82
CA ASP A 34 13.59 7.92 4.34
C ASP A 34 13.84 7.94 2.82
N GLY A 35 14.19 6.80 2.22
CA GLY A 35 14.35 6.68 0.78
C GLY A 35 12.99 6.74 0.06
N VAL A 36 12.00 6.01 0.58
CA VAL A 36 10.61 6.07 0.10
C VAL A 36 10.04 7.48 0.23
N ALA A 37 10.18 8.11 1.40
CA ALA A 37 9.67 9.46 1.64
C ALA A 37 10.21 10.47 0.63
N ARG A 38 11.52 10.45 0.35
CA ARG A 38 12.15 11.34 -0.62
C ARG A 38 11.60 11.16 -2.03
N ARG A 39 11.25 9.93 -2.42
CA ARG A 39 10.69 9.64 -3.76
C ARG A 39 9.29 10.21 -3.96
N ILE A 40 8.55 10.44 -2.87
CA ILE A 40 7.23 11.09 -2.88
C ILE A 40 7.29 12.54 -2.38
N GLY A 41 8.49 13.14 -2.32
CA GLY A 41 8.65 14.55 -1.94
C GLY A 41 8.36 14.86 -0.46
N ARG A 42 8.50 13.87 0.43
CA ARG A 42 8.24 13.98 1.87
C ARG A 42 9.49 13.63 2.70
N VAL A 43 9.38 13.82 4.01
CA VAL A 43 10.37 13.38 5.02
C VAL A 43 9.87 12.11 5.72
N GLY A 44 10.77 11.25 6.21
CA GLY A 44 10.42 9.93 6.75
C GLY A 44 9.37 9.97 7.86
N THR A 45 9.50 10.91 8.80
CA THR A 45 8.55 11.08 9.91
C THR A 45 7.13 11.43 9.44
N ALA A 46 7.00 12.08 8.29
CA ALA A 46 5.70 12.48 7.75
C ALA A 46 4.91 11.31 7.16
N ILE A 47 5.57 10.20 6.81
CA ILE A 47 4.94 9.07 6.11
C ILE A 47 4.82 7.82 6.99
N GLN A 48 5.37 7.86 8.20
CA GLN A 48 5.55 6.67 9.04
C GLN A 48 4.21 5.99 9.39
N ALA A 49 3.20 6.78 9.75
CA ALA A 49 1.87 6.25 10.08
C ALA A 49 1.20 5.61 8.85
N ASP A 50 1.24 6.28 7.70
CA ASP A 50 0.65 5.76 6.45
C ASP A 50 1.35 4.49 5.96
N VAL A 51 2.68 4.43 6.07
CA VAL A 51 3.45 3.24 5.76
C VAL A 51 3.06 2.09 6.69
N GLN A 52 2.95 2.34 7.99
CA GLN A 52 2.55 1.31 8.94
C GLN A 52 1.14 0.77 8.62
N ASP A 53 0.21 1.65 8.26
CA ASP A 53 -1.13 1.24 7.83
C ASP A 53 -1.08 0.33 6.60
N MET A 54 -0.24 0.65 5.60
CA MET A 54 -0.07 -0.16 4.40
C MET A 54 0.60 -1.51 4.66
N VAL A 55 1.50 -1.57 5.65
CA VAL A 55 2.07 -2.83 6.12
C VAL A 55 1.01 -3.68 6.82
N ASN A 56 0.18 -3.06 7.66
CA ASN A 56 -0.89 -3.76 8.38
C ASN A 56 -1.95 -4.38 7.45
N VAL A 57 -2.17 -3.79 6.27
CA VAL A 57 -3.09 -4.33 5.25
C VAL A 57 -2.39 -5.16 4.17
N HIS A 58 -1.12 -5.51 4.36
CA HIS A 58 -0.32 -6.34 3.44
C HIS A 58 -0.20 -5.78 2.01
N ILE A 59 -0.22 -4.45 1.85
CA ILE A 59 0.15 -3.81 0.57
C ILE A 59 1.67 -3.65 0.51
N LEU A 60 2.26 -3.19 1.62
CA LEU A 60 3.70 -3.10 1.78
C LEU A 60 4.16 -4.18 2.76
N GLY A 61 5.43 -4.56 2.65
CA GLY A 61 6.11 -5.40 3.62
C GLY A 61 7.36 -4.71 4.15
N THR A 62 7.78 -5.11 5.36
CA THR A 62 9.07 -4.73 5.94
C THR A 62 9.95 -5.95 6.13
N ARG A 63 11.27 -5.77 6.02
CA ARG A 63 12.26 -6.77 6.43
C ARG A 63 13.56 -6.10 6.84
N GLN A 64 14.41 -6.82 7.56
CA GLN A 64 15.73 -6.35 7.95
C GLN A 64 16.80 -6.78 6.93
N ILE A 65 17.58 -5.84 6.41
CA ILE A 65 18.78 -6.09 5.60
C ILE A 65 19.93 -5.27 6.15
N GLY A 66 21.02 -5.94 6.54
CA GLY A 66 22.22 -5.24 7.04
C GLY A 66 21.96 -4.35 8.25
N GLY A 67 21.02 -4.74 9.13
CA GLY A 67 20.62 -3.97 10.31
C GLY A 67 19.72 -2.75 10.02
N ARG A 68 19.21 -2.63 8.78
CA ARG A 68 18.26 -1.58 8.39
C ARG A 68 16.93 -2.19 7.99
N GLU A 69 15.86 -1.57 8.48
CA GLU A 69 14.51 -1.86 7.99
C GLU A 69 14.35 -1.31 6.57
N ILE A 70 13.82 -2.15 5.70
CA ILE A 70 13.48 -1.78 4.32
C ILE A 70 12.03 -2.09 4.03
N LEU A 71 11.44 -1.28 3.18
CA LEU A 71 10.10 -1.37 2.63
C LEU A 71 10.14 -1.97 1.23
N PHE A 72 9.16 -2.80 0.92
CA PHE A 72 8.95 -3.37 -0.40
C PHE A 72 7.47 -3.61 -0.66
N LEU A 73 7.08 -3.78 -1.92
CA LEU A 73 5.72 -4.19 -2.28
C LEU A 73 5.47 -5.65 -1.88
N ASP A 74 4.50 -5.90 -1.00
CA ASP A 74 4.02 -7.26 -0.72
C ASP A 74 3.14 -7.71 -1.89
N ARG A 75 3.75 -8.33 -2.90
CA ARG A 75 3.04 -8.74 -4.13
C ARG A 75 1.91 -9.72 -3.86
N SER A 76 2.04 -10.58 -2.86
CA SER A 76 1.00 -11.54 -2.49
C SER A 76 -0.19 -10.85 -1.85
N GLY A 77 0.06 -10.00 -0.86
CA GLY A 77 -0.99 -9.26 -0.18
C GLY A 77 -1.65 -8.20 -1.07
N ASP A 78 -0.87 -7.48 -1.88
CA ASP A 78 -1.39 -6.52 -2.86
C ASP A 78 -2.29 -7.21 -3.91
N LYS A 79 -1.89 -8.39 -4.41
CA LYS A 79 -2.75 -9.17 -5.30
C LYS A 79 -4.06 -9.59 -4.63
N ALA A 80 -3.99 -10.09 -3.39
CA ALA A 80 -5.19 -10.48 -2.64
C ALA A 80 -6.12 -9.28 -2.37
N ALA A 81 -5.55 -8.11 -2.10
CA ALA A 81 -6.30 -6.86 -1.93
C ALA A 81 -7.00 -6.45 -3.24
N GLN A 82 -6.31 -6.51 -4.37
CA GLN A 82 -6.89 -6.23 -5.69
C GLN A 82 -8.02 -7.21 -6.03
N GLU A 83 -7.85 -8.50 -5.78
CA GLU A 83 -8.89 -9.52 -6.00
C GLU A 83 -10.13 -9.26 -5.11
N THR A 84 -9.91 -8.91 -3.85
CA THR A 84 -10.98 -8.56 -2.90
C THR A 84 -11.78 -7.35 -3.39
N ILE A 85 -11.11 -6.31 -3.88
CA ILE A 85 -11.76 -5.11 -4.44
C ILE A 85 -12.50 -5.45 -5.73
N MET A 86 -11.89 -6.20 -6.64
CA MET A 86 -12.53 -6.59 -7.90
C MET A 86 -13.81 -7.39 -7.66
N ASN A 87 -13.78 -8.35 -6.73
CA ASN A 87 -14.95 -9.15 -6.39
C ASN A 87 -16.08 -8.29 -5.80
N TYR A 88 -15.73 -7.35 -4.93
CA TYR A 88 -16.70 -6.37 -4.42
C TYR A 88 -17.32 -5.52 -5.53
N LEU A 89 -16.51 -4.97 -6.44
CA LEU A 89 -17.01 -4.15 -7.55
C LEU A 89 -17.91 -4.95 -8.52
N LYS A 90 -17.60 -6.22 -8.78
CA LYS A 90 -18.46 -7.11 -9.58
C LYS A 90 -19.82 -7.32 -8.91
N ASN A 91 -19.83 -7.57 -7.61
CA ASN A 91 -21.07 -7.79 -6.85
C ASN A 91 -21.91 -6.52 -6.75
N VAL A 92 -21.28 -5.35 -6.59
CA VAL A 92 -21.99 -4.06 -6.62
C VAL A 92 -22.61 -3.82 -7.99
N ARG A 93 -21.88 -4.06 -9.10
CA ARG A 93 -22.42 -3.88 -10.46
C ARG A 93 -23.57 -4.85 -10.77
N GLY A 94 -23.47 -6.11 -10.36
CA GLY A 94 -24.51 -7.13 -10.57
C GLY A 94 -25.77 -6.98 -9.69
N SER A 95 -25.78 -6.04 -8.74
CA SER A 95 -26.95 -5.73 -7.89
C SER A 95 -27.81 -4.59 -8.45
N THR A 96 -27.48 -4.08 -9.64
CA THR A 96 -28.15 -2.92 -10.27
C THR A 96 -29.07 -3.30 -11.43
N GLU A 97 -29.41 -4.59 -11.58
CA GLU A 97 -30.37 -5.10 -12.58
C GLU A 97 -31.67 -5.58 -11.91
#